data_AF-A0A2D4PCK2-F1
#
_entry.id   AF-A0A2D4PCK2-F1
#
_cell.length_a   1.000
_cell.length_b   1.000
_cell.length_c   1.000
_cell.angle_alpha   90.00
_cell.angle_beta   90.00
_cell.angle_gamma   90.00
#
_symmetry.space_group_name_H-M   'P 1'
#
loop_
_entity.id
_entity.type
_entity.pdbx_description
1 polymer ?
#
loop_
_entity_poly.entity_id
_entity_poly.type
_entity_poly.pdbx_seq_one_letter_code
_entity_poly.pdbx_strand_id
1 'polypeptide(L)'
;TWGGVERPPRRRMVPSVGLQLLSPPCTPSILLPQTMPEMTEKAPLKKQHRKKNRETHNAVERHRKKKINAGINRIGELIPCSAALKQSKNMILDQAYKYITEMKKQNDELLLNGGNNEQGE
;
A
#
# COMPACT_ATOMS: atom_id res chain seq x y z
N THR A 1 11.90 -5.53 32.46
CA THR A 1 11.69 -4.11 32.84
C THR A 1 12.14 -3.22 31.70
N TRP A 2 11.43 -2.11 31.51
CA TRP A 2 11.58 -0.99 30.55
C TRP A 2 12.85 -0.87 29.68
N GLY A 3 12.61 -0.73 28.38
CA GLY A 3 13.54 -0.14 27.40
C GLY A 3 12.76 0.84 26.49
N GLY A 4 12.28 1.93 27.06
CA GLY A 4 11.41 2.89 26.36
C GLY A 4 12.18 3.77 25.39
N VAL A 5 11.91 3.64 24.09
CA VAL A 5 12.40 4.58 23.08
C VAL A 5 11.48 5.81 23.06
N GLU A 6 11.90 6.89 23.72
CA GLU A 6 11.21 8.18 23.60
C GLU A 6 11.24 8.71 22.16
N ARG A 7 10.11 9.26 21.71
CA ARG A 7 10.03 9.99 20.44
C ARG A 7 10.29 11.47 20.70
N PRO A 8 11.15 12.15 19.92
CA PRO A 8 11.39 13.58 20.13
C PRO A 8 10.13 14.40 19.85
N PRO A 9 9.89 15.50 20.59
CA PRO A 9 8.72 16.35 20.39
C PRO A 9 8.78 17.09 19.06
N ARG A 10 7.62 17.22 18.40
CA ARG A 10 7.49 18.01 17.16
C ARG A 10 7.75 19.49 17.46
N ARG A 11 8.79 20.07 16.83
CA ARG A 11 8.96 21.53 16.77
C ARG A 11 7.67 22.18 16.25
N ARG A 12 7.10 23.11 17.02
CA ARG A 12 6.06 24.02 16.51
C ARG A 12 6.71 24.97 15.51
N MET A 13 6.12 25.13 14.34
CA MET A 13 6.52 26.16 13.39
C MET A 13 5.81 27.46 13.76
N VAL A 14 6.57 28.53 14.00
CA VAL A 14 6.03 29.88 14.20
C VAL A 14 5.82 30.57 12.85
N PRO A 15 4.70 31.29 12.61
CA PRO A 15 4.54 32.09 11.41
C PRO A 15 5.45 33.33 11.47
N SER A 16 6.15 33.62 10.38
CA SER A 16 6.86 34.89 10.21
C SER A 16 5.86 36.02 10.03
N VAL A 17 5.96 37.08 10.85
CA VAL A 17 5.11 38.28 10.74
C VAL A 17 5.76 39.23 9.74
N GLY A 18 5.19 39.31 8.53
CA GLY A 18 5.65 40.23 7.48
C GLY A 18 5.17 41.65 7.72
N LEU A 19 6.09 42.55 8.08
CA LEU A 19 5.92 44.00 7.99
C LEU A 19 6.09 44.46 6.54
N GLN A 20 5.06 45.06 5.93
CA GLN A 20 5.22 46.01 4.82
C GLN A 20 4.22 47.17 4.98
N LEU A 21 4.64 48.36 4.56
CA LEU A 21 4.08 49.67 4.93
C LEU A 21 3.32 50.34 3.78
N LEU A 22 2.31 51.14 4.16
CA LEU A 22 1.75 52.32 3.50
C LEU A 22 1.23 52.27 2.04
N SER A 23 0.11 52.98 1.85
CA SER A 23 -0.54 53.39 0.59
C SER A 23 -1.14 54.80 0.82
N PRO A 24 -1.92 55.45 -0.07
CA PRO A 24 -2.11 55.35 -1.53
C PRO A 24 -1.52 56.64 -2.18
N PRO A 25 -2.22 57.52 -2.96
CA PRO A 25 -3.12 57.34 -4.13
C PRO A 25 -2.69 58.13 -5.40
N CYS A 26 -3.34 57.87 -6.55
CA CYS A 26 -3.87 58.89 -7.47
C CYS A 26 -4.72 58.24 -8.60
N THR A 27 -5.84 58.85 -8.97
CA THR A 27 -6.73 58.49 -10.10
C THR A 27 -7.00 59.75 -10.95
N PRO A 28 -7.48 59.65 -12.22
CA PRO A 28 -8.94 59.49 -12.43
C PRO A 28 -9.38 58.67 -13.66
N SER A 29 -10.56 58.06 -13.49
CA SER A 29 -11.66 57.77 -14.44
C SER A 29 -11.44 57.83 -15.97
N ILE A 30 -11.65 56.67 -16.63
CA ILE A 30 -12.33 56.59 -17.94
C ILE A 30 -13.53 55.64 -17.79
N LEU A 31 -14.68 56.07 -18.33
CA LEU A 31 -15.99 55.44 -18.23
C LEU A 31 -16.31 54.70 -19.54
N LEU A 32 -16.57 53.38 -19.51
CA LEU A 32 -17.40 52.61 -20.46
C LEU A 32 -17.65 51.19 -19.85
N PRO A 33 -18.60 50.36 -20.34
CA PRO A 33 -19.68 49.91 -19.47
C PRO A 33 -19.54 48.47 -18.96
N GLN A 34 -20.35 48.20 -17.94
CA GLN A 34 -20.50 46.94 -17.22
C GLN A 34 -20.51 45.69 -18.14
N THR A 35 -19.50 44.84 -17.99
CA THR A 35 -19.64 43.39 -18.14
C THR A 35 -19.23 42.77 -16.81
N MET A 36 -20.19 42.20 -16.08
CA MET A 36 -19.94 41.55 -14.78
C MET A 36 -19.18 40.24 -14.97
N PRO A 37 -17.97 40.06 -14.41
CA PRO A 37 -17.37 38.75 -14.23
C PRO A 37 -17.57 38.35 -12.76
N GLU A 38 -18.79 37.99 -12.37
CA GLU A 38 -19.08 37.60 -10.99
C GLU A 38 -18.51 36.20 -10.67
N MET A 39 -17.25 36.23 -10.27
CA MET A 39 -16.75 35.64 -9.02
C MET A 39 -17.47 34.38 -8.50
N THR A 40 -17.03 33.23 -9.02
CA THR A 40 -16.72 32.04 -8.20
C THR A 40 -17.84 31.41 -7.36
N GLU A 41 -18.57 30.46 -7.94
CA GLU A 41 -19.00 29.26 -7.17
C GLU A 41 -18.84 27.92 -7.92
N LYS A 42 -17.59 27.55 -8.25
CA LYS A 42 -17.26 26.13 -8.57
C LYS A 42 -16.85 25.35 -7.31
N ALA A 43 -17.69 25.42 -6.27
CA ALA A 43 -17.44 24.90 -4.92
C ALA A 43 -18.11 23.57 -4.49
N PRO A 44 -18.84 22.81 -5.34
CA PRO A 44 -19.18 21.40 -5.01
C PRO A 44 -18.22 20.37 -5.65
N LEU A 45 -17.79 20.61 -6.89
CA LEU A 45 -17.19 19.59 -7.77
C LEU A 45 -15.84 19.06 -7.26
N LYS A 46 -14.97 19.92 -6.71
CA LYS A 46 -13.64 19.52 -6.20
C LYS A 46 -13.74 18.54 -5.01
N LYS A 47 -14.76 18.70 -4.15
CA LYS A 47 -15.02 17.78 -3.01
C LYS A 47 -15.49 16.41 -3.51
N GLN A 48 -16.41 16.36 -4.48
CA GLN A 48 -16.84 15.10 -5.10
C GLN A 48 -15.71 14.39 -5.85
N HIS A 49 -14.91 15.11 -6.64
CA HIS A 49 -13.77 14.55 -7.37
C HIS A 49 -12.75 13.91 -6.41
N ARG A 50 -12.43 14.59 -5.30
CA ARG A 50 -11.55 14.04 -4.25
C ARG A 50 -12.13 12.81 -3.54
N LYS A 51 -13.46 12.63 -3.51
CA LYS A 51 -14.13 11.42 -2.99
C LYS A 51 -14.02 10.27 -4.00
N LYS A 52 -14.40 10.49 -5.26
CA LYS A 52 -14.30 9.48 -6.34
C LYS A 52 -12.88 8.93 -6.49
N ASN A 53 -11.85 9.80 -6.40
CA ASN A 53 -10.44 9.39 -6.47
C ASN A 53 -9.98 8.53 -5.27
N ARG A 54 -10.62 8.65 -4.10
CA ARG A 54 -10.36 7.73 -2.96
C ARG A 54 -11.02 6.38 -3.18
N GLU A 55 -12.23 6.37 -3.76
CA GLU A 55 -12.98 5.15 -4.03
C GLU A 55 -12.30 4.28 -5.09
N THR A 56 -11.77 4.88 -6.17
CA THR A 56 -10.97 4.16 -7.18
C THR A 56 -9.69 3.59 -6.59
N HIS A 57 -8.90 4.40 -5.85
CA HIS A 57 -7.70 3.92 -5.15
C HIS A 57 -8.01 2.76 -4.18
N ASN A 58 -9.09 2.88 -3.39
CA ASN A 58 -9.51 1.84 -2.47
C ASN A 58 -10.00 0.57 -3.19
N ALA A 59 -10.61 0.68 -4.37
CA ALA A 59 -10.96 -0.47 -5.20
C ALA A 59 -9.71 -1.20 -5.72
N VAL A 60 -8.72 -0.47 -6.22
CA VAL A 60 -7.43 -1.02 -6.67
C VAL A 60 -6.71 -1.73 -5.53
N GLU A 61 -6.60 -1.11 -4.35
CA GLU A 61 -5.91 -1.74 -3.22
C GLU A 61 -6.67 -2.96 -2.67
N ARG A 62 -8.01 -2.94 -2.67
CA ARG A 62 -8.81 -4.14 -2.36
C ARG A 62 -8.57 -5.26 -3.37
N HIS A 63 -8.48 -4.95 -4.66
CA HIS A 63 -8.17 -5.93 -5.70
C HIS A 63 -6.76 -6.53 -5.51
N ARG A 64 -5.75 -5.69 -5.25
CA ARG A 64 -4.37 -6.12 -4.94
C ARG A 64 -4.33 -7.05 -3.73
N LYS A 65 -4.97 -6.67 -2.62
CA LYS A 65 -5.09 -7.51 -1.42
C LYS A 65 -5.82 -8.83 -1.70
N LYS A 66 -6.88 -8.83 -2.52
CA LYS A 66 -7.59 -10.06 -2.92
C LYS A 66 -6.68 -11.00 -3.71
N LYS A 67 -5.91 -10.50 -4.69
CA LYS A 67 -4.93 -11.30 -5.44
C LYS A 67 -3.86 -11.91 -4.53
N ILE A 68 -3.31 -11.13 -3.58
CA ILE A 68 -2.30 -11.63 -2.64
C ILE A 68 -2.88 -12.70 -1.72
N ASN A 69 -4.07 -12.46 -1.14
CA ASN A 69 -4.73 -13.45 -0.28
C ASN A 69 -5.04 -14.75 -1.04
N ALA A 70 -5.51 -14.67 -2.29
CA ALA A 70 -5.73 -15.85 -3.13
C ALA A 70 -4.40 -16.57 -3.48
N GLY A 71 -3.30 -15.83 -3.64
CA GLY A 71 -1.96 -16.42 -3.77
C GLY A 71 -1.55 -17.22 -2.55
N ILE A 72 -1.68 -16.65 -1.35
CA ILE A 72 -1.34 -17.31 -0.08
C ILE A 72 -2.22 -18.54 0.14
N ASN A 73 -3.53 -18.46 -0.11
CA ASN A 73 -4.44 -19.59 0.08
C ASN A 73 -4.08 -20.76 -0.85
N ARG A 74 -3.80 -20.52 -2.13
CA ARG A 74 -3.35 -21.57 -3.07
C ARG A 74 -2.04 -22.23 -2.67
N ILE A 75 -1.13 -21.50 -2.01
CA ILE A 75 0.08 -22.10 -1.42
C ILE A 75 -0.32 -23.00 -0.23
N GLY A 76 -1.23 -22.55 0.63
CA GLY A 76 -1.75 -23.32 1.75
C GLY A 76 -2.48 -24.62 1.35
N GLU A 77 -3.08 -24.66 0.16
CA GLU A 77 -3.73 -25.86 -0.41
C GLU A 77 -2.73 -26.94 -0.86
N LEU A 78 -1.48 -26.57 -1.18
CA LEU A 78 -0.44 -27.48 -1.67
C LEU A 78 0.46 -28.03 -0.55
N ILE A 79 0.43 -27.43 0.63
CA ILE A 79 1.27 -27.82 1.76
C ILE A 79 0.61 -29.01 2.49
N PRO A 80 1.33 -30.10 2.79
CA PRO A 80 0.80 -31.18 3.62
C PRO A 80 0.59 -30.69 5.06
N CYS A 81 -0.64 -30.31 5.37
CA CYS A 81 -1.08 -29.88 6.69
C CYS A 81 -2.53 -30.27 6.98
N SER A 82 -2.89 -30.34 8.26
CA SER A 82 -4.22 -30.79 8.68
C SER A 82 -5.32 -29.83 8.18
N ALA A 83 -6.10 -30.31 7.22
CA ALA A 83 -7.19 -29.57 6.58
C ALA A 83 -8.31 -29.12 7.56
N ALA A 84 -8.36 -29.69 8.76
CA ALA A 84 -9.30 -29.33 9.81
C ALA A 84 -8.98 -27.98 10.50
N LEU A 85 -7.74 -27.47 10.38
CA LEU A 85 -7.34 -26.23 11.05
C LEU A 85 -7.16 -25.07 10.06
N LYS A 86 -7.83 -23.95 10.35
CA LYS A 86 -7.73 -22.70 9.58
C LYS A 86 -6.35 -22.06 9.75
N GLN A 87 -5.46 -22.29 8.80
CA GLN A 87 -4.07 -21.84 8.85
C GLN A 87 -3.96 -20.31 8.85
N SER A 88 -3.01 -19.78 9.63
CA SER A 88 -2.64 -18.37 9.57
C SER A 88 -1.70 -18.09 8.40
N LYS A 89 -1.62 -16.84 7.93
CA LYS A 89 -0.74 -16.46 6.82
C LYS A 89 0.73 -16.78 7.09
N ASN A 90 1.21 -16.53 8.30
CA ASN A 90 2.59 -16.81 8.66
C ASN A 90 2.85 -18.32 8.66
N MET A 91 1.94 -19.12 9.23
CA MET A 91 2.05 -20.58 9.22
C MET A 91 2.16 -21.14 7.79
N ILE A 92 1.32 -20.65 6.85
CA ILE A 92 1.40 -21.05 5.44
C ILE A 92 2.78 -20.73 4.86
N LEU A 93 3.33 -19.54 5.13
CA LEU A 93 4.66 -19.14 4.61
C LEU A 93 5.80 -19.95 5.23
N ASP A 94 5.76 -20.18 6.55
CA ASP A 94 6.78 -20.95 7.28
C ASP A 94 6.77 -22.43 6.87
N GLN A 95 5.58 -23.00 6.66
CA GLN A 95 5.42 -24.38 6.19
C GLN A 95 5.78 -24.51 4.70
N ALA A 96 5.46 -23.52 3.86
CA ALA A 96 5.87 -23.48 2.45
C ALA A 96 7.40 -23.57 2.34
N TYR A 97 8.11 -22.75 3.11
CA TYR A 97 9.57 -22.74 3.13
C TYR A 97 10.13 -24.12 3.51
N LYS A 98 9.66 -24.70 4.62
CA LYS A 98 10.08 -26.04 5.08
C LYS A 98 9.82 -27.11 4.02
N TYR A 99 8.62 -27.12 3.45
CA TYR A 99 8.23 -28.12 2.45
C TYR A 99 9.06 -28.00 1.17
N ILE A 100 9.28 -26.79 0.66
CA ILE A 100 10.14 -26.55 -0.51
C ILE A 100 11.59 -26.99 -0.23
N THR A 101 12.13 -26.70 0.95
CA THR A 101 13.48 -27.14 1.34
C THR A 101 13.60 -28.66 1.38
N GLU A 102 12.62 -29.36 1.97
CA GLU A 102 12.61 -30.82 2.05
C GLU A 102 12.45 -31.46 0.66
N MET A 103 11.51 -30.99 -0.16
CA MET A 103 11.32 -31.52 -1.53
C MET A 103 12.54 -31.30 -2.41
N LYS A 104 13.27 -30.18 -2.24
CA LYS A 104 14.56 -29.98 -2.92
C LYS A 104 15.59 -31.02 -2.48
N LYS A 105 15.78 -31.19 -1.18
CA LYS A 105 16.72 -32.17 -0.63
C LYS A 105 16.40 -33.59 -1.13
N GLN A 106 15.13 -33.99 -1.12
CA GLN A 106 14.70 -35.30 -1.61
C GLN A 106 14.95 -35.47 -3.11
N ASN A 107 14.73 -34.44 -3.92
CA ASN A 107 15.08 -34.48 -5.34
C ASN A 107 16.59 -34.59 -5.57
N ASP A 108 17.40 -33.84 -4.80
CA ASP A 108 18.86 -33.90 -4.89
C ASP A 108 19.38 -35.30 -4.48
N GLU A 109 18.82 -35.90 -3.42
CA GLU A 109 19.11 -37.28 -3.00
C GLU A 109 18.64 -38.32 -4.02
N LEU A 110 17.47 -38.15 -4.64
CA LEU A 110 16.97 -39.03 -5.70
C LEU A 110 17.84 -38.96 -6.97
N LEU A 111 18.36 -37.79 -7.33
CA LEU A 111 19.27 -37.63 -8.46
C LEU A 111 20.65 -38.26 -8.19
N LEU A 112 21.13 -38.22 -6.94
CA LEU A 112 22.37 -38.90 -6.53
C LEU A 112 22.21 -40.42 -6.43
N ASN A 113 21.04 -40.91 -6.00
CA ASN A 113 20.75 -42.34 -5.88
C ASN A 113 20.23 -42.96 -7.20
N GLY A 114 19.83 -42.14 -8.17
CA GLY A 114 19.27 -42.56 -9.47
C GLY A 114 20.25 -43.27 -10.41
N GLY A 115 21.52 -43.43 -10.03
CA GLY A 115 22.54 -44.13 -10.82
C GLY A 115 22.64 -45.64 -10.58
N ASN A 116 21.93 -46.21 -9.59
CA ASN A 116 22.28 -47.52 -9.02
C ASN A 116 21.15 -48.59 -8.98
N ASN A 117 20.12 -48.50 -9.83
CA ASN A 117 19.00 -49.47 -9.84
C ASN A 117 18.73 -50.12 -11.21
N GLU A 118 19.76 -50.33 -12.05
CA GLU A 118 19.69 -51.18 -13.25
C GLU A 118 20.78 -52.28 -13.23
N GLN A 119 20.68 -53.22 -12.29
CA GLN A 119 21.37 -54.53 -12.37
C GLN A 119 20.53 -55.66 -11.74
N GLY A 120 20.00 -56.56 -12.59
CA GLY A 120 19.27 -57.80 -12.22
C GLY A 120 17.80 -57.55 -11.85
N GLU A 121 16.81 -58.06 -12.58
CA GLU A 121 16.68 -59.42 -13.14
C GLU A 121 16.09 -59.42 -14.57
#